data_AF-A0A834LKL7-F1
#
_entry.id   AF-A0A834LKL7-F1
#
_cell.length_a   1.000
_cell.length_b   1.000
_cell.length_c   1.000
_cell.angle_alpha   90.00
_cell.angle_beta   90.00
_cell.angle_gamma   90.00
#
_symmetry.space_group_name_H-M   'P 1'
#
loop_
_entity.id
_entity.type
_entity.pdbx_description
1 polymer ?
#
loop_
_entity_poly.entity_id
_entity_poly.type
_entity_poly.pdbx_seq_one_letter_code
_entity_poly.pdbx_strand_id
1 'polypeptide(L)'
;MAVDSASVDTDSGSESRELQVYLGGSPQHSSPSTSLEGGGGGPNYELYDELEEAMAEEDKSLREAFEESMRRREAIKDAINTVRMRERKDFEEALAMKAKEVENMSQQVDKIAIDLCIALEEKSSLQMEIAKSNQMVQESEQNMLSAVEQLENYKIEQDDLQEQPSNTITPLHFSLHEIEGAIGYFEPSIKIGQGVYGPVYRGFLRHTQVAIKTLISQSMQGCSEFQQEVHILSKLRHPNLVTLIGSCPDACIIIYEYLPNGSLEDRLSCRDNSTPLSWKTRIRIAAELCSVLIFLHSDNIVHGDLKPDNILLDANYVCKLSDFGICHVVNRNEESSSVTVPRGTFGYIDPAFAETGELTPQSDVYSFGVILLRLLTGNKPAVGLPAEMQEALDDERLIDILDPTVEDWPFVQAQQLAYLALRCCERNRTNRPDLASEVWRLLERMRASCDISSFQVSSEESRRSPPYFICPILQDIMVDPHVAADGYTYELEAVRGWLDGGHNTSPMTNLQLPHCNIVPNHSLRSAIQEWQQLQRR
;
A
#
# COMPACT_ATOMS: atom_id res chain seq x y z
N MET A 1 36.89 -4.70 20.31
CA MET A 1 36.92 -3.24 20.59
C MET A 1 36.82 -3.04 22.09
N ALA A 2 37.39 -1.94 22.57
CA ALA A 2 37.88 -1.71 23.93
C ALA A 2 36.88 -1.94 25.08
N VAL A 3 37.46 -2.28 26.23
CA VAL A 3 36.81 -2.43 27.53
C VAL A 3 36.71 -1.03 28.15
N ASP A 4 35.49 -0.53 28.37
CA ASP A 4 35.25 0.71 29.12
C ASP A 4 34.87 0.37 30.56
N SER A 5 35.72 0.82 31.47
CA SER A 5 35.58 0.77 32.92
C SER A 5 34.79 1.97 33.42
N ALA A 6 33.61 1.74 34.00
CA ALA A 6 32.85 2.77 34.72
C ALA A 6 33.19 2.72 36.21
N SER A 7 33.89 3.75 36.66
CA SER A 7 34.12 4.16 38.04
C SER A 7 32.81 4.61 38.70
N VAL A 8 32.52 4.14 39.91
CA VAL A 8 31.51 4.73 40.80
C VAL A 8 32.24 5.27 42.02
N ASP A 9 32.33 6.60 42.04
CA ASP A 9 32.79 7.42 43.14
C ASP A 9 31.87 7.27 44.36
N THR A 10 32.44 6.95 45.52
CA THR A 10 31.78 7.12 46.81
C THR A 10 32.01 8.53 47.30
N ASP A 11 31.00 9.38 47.10
CA ASP A 11 30.95 10.74 47.63
C ASP A 11 30.79 10.68 49.16
N SER A 12 31.73 11.30 49.85
CA SER A 12 31.80 11.38 51.30
C SER A 12 31.98 12.84 51.67
N GLY A 13 30.94 13.43 52.25
CA GLY A 13 31.04 14.73 52.90
C GLY A 13 29.88 15.67 52.62
N SER A 14 29.09 15.94 53.66
CA SER A 14 28.72 17.29 54.10
C SER A 14 27.92 17.12 55.40
N GLU A 15 28.48 17.53 56.54
CA GLU A 15 28.24 18.84 57.17
C GLU A 15 26.84 18.91 57.80
N SER A 16 26.61 19.39 59.02
CA SER A 16 27.26 20.41 59.82
C SER A 16 26.63 20.33 61.23
N ARG A 17 27.43 20.41 62.30
CA ARG A 17 27.57 21.57 63.20
C ARG A 17 26.39 21.89 64.11
N GLU A 18 26.80 22.24 65.33
CA GLU A 18 26.12 23.09 66.31
C GLU A 18 25.01 22.44 67.15
N LEU A 19 25.32 22.24 68.43
CA LEU A 19 24.64 22.96 69.51
C LEU A 19 25.54 23.02 70.74
N GLN A 20 26.20 24.17 70.88
CA GLN A 20 26.92 24.64 72.05
C GLN A 20 26.09 25.78 72.66
N VAL A 21 25.17 25.48 73.59
CA VAL A 21 24.50 26.46 74.48
C VAL A 21 23.91 25.62 75.64
N TYR A 22 24.22 25.73 76.93
CA TYR A 22 24.36 26.91 77.79
C TYR A 22 25.41 26.61 78.89
N LEU A 23 26.50 27.39 78.87
CA LEU A 23 27.18 27.82 80.11
C LEU A 23 26.62 29.20 80.45
N GLY A 24 26.30 29.43 81.71
CA GLY A 24 26.14 30.79 82.23
C GLY A 24 24.91 30.98 83.10
N GLY A 25 25.13 30.99 84.41
CA GLY A 25 24.11 31.34 85.38
C GLY A 25 24.56 31.26 86.84
N SER A 26 25.78 31.67 87.18
CA SER A 26 26.00 32.21 88.53
C SER A 26 25.10 33.44 88.64
N PRO A 27 24.45 33.72 89.79
CA PRO A 27 25.07 34.77 90.60
C PRO A 27 24.73 34.79 92.11
N GLN A 28 25.58 35.54 92.83
CA GLN A 28 25.32 36.36 94.03
C GLN A 28 25.49 35.74 95.42
N HIS A 29 26.65 36.06 95.98
CA HIS A 29 26.80 36.43 97.38
C HIS A 29 25.65 37.33 97.86
N SER A 30 25.04 36.98 98.99
CA SER A 30 24.36 37.92 99.87
C SER A 30 24.53 37.46 101.32
N SER A 31 25.59 37.96 101.96
CA SER A 31 25.63 38.06 103.42
C SER A 31 24.81 39.28 103.85
N PRO A 32 24.03 39.19 104.94
CA PRO A 32 23.81 40.35 105.79
C PRO A 32 24.37 40.11 107.19
N SER A 33 25.23 41.04 107.60
CA SER A 33 25.81 41.23 108.93
C SER A 33 24.86 42.09 109.78
N THR A 34 24.54 41.72 111.02
CA THR A 34 24.20 42.72 112.08
C THR A 34 24.39 42.17 113.52
N SER A 35 25.55 42.50 114.09
CA SER A 35 25.83 43.11 115.40
C SER A 35 24.90 42.94 116.62
N LEU A 36 25.53 42.46 117.73
CA LEU A 36 25.38 42.84 119.17
C LEU A 36 24.00 42.60 119.82
N GLU A 37 23.85 41.93 120.96
CA GLU A 37 24.54 42.12 122.24
C GLU A 37 24.13 41.00 123.23
N GLY A 38 25.06 40.56 124.09
CA GLY A 38 24.74 40.10 125.45
C GLY A 38 24.28 38.65 125.70
N GLY A 39 25.16 37.86 126.32
CA GLY A 39 24.76 37.02 127.46
C GLY A 39 24.60 35.51 127.25
N GLY A 40 25.72 34.79 127.35
CA GLY A 40 25.89 33.48 127.99
C GLY A 40 24.82 32.38 127.89
N GLY A 41 25.19 31.26 127.23
CA GLY A 41 24.78 29.92 127.65
C GLY A 41 24.50 28.90 126.53
N GLY A 42 25.47 28.01 126.25
CA GLY A 42 25.25 26.62 125.77
C GLY A 42 24.85 26.37 124.30
N PRO A 43 25.54 25.48 123.54
CA PRO A 43 25.16 25.10 122.18
C PRO A 43 23.86 24.26 122.13
N ASN A 44 23.06 24.41 121.08
CA ASN A 44 21.87 23.59 120.83
C ASN A 44 22.16 22.60 119.69
N TYR A 45 22.40 21.35 120.06
CA TYR A 45 22.98 20.29 119.22
C TYR A 45 21.97 19.63 118.27
N GLU A 46 20.66 19.77 118.54
CA GLU A 46 19.59 19.07 117.82
C GLU A 46 19.33 19.58 116.39
N LEU A 47 19.54 20.88 116.12
CA LEU A 47 19.30 21.47 114.79
C LEU A 47 20.40 21.13 113.76
N TYR A 48 21.61 20.84 114.26
CA TYR A 48 22.72 20.38 113.42
C TYR A 48 22.57 18.91 113.05
N ASP A 49 22.08 18.09 113.98
CA ASP A 49 21.83 16.66 113.76
C ASP A 49 20.73 16.45 112.69
N GLU A 50 19.61 17.20 112.72
CA GLU A 50 18.57 17.10 111.68
C GLU A 50 19.05 17.54 110.28
N LEU A 51 19.91 18.56 110.20
CA LEU A 51 20.50 19.01 108.94
C LEU A 51 21.52 17.99 108.40
N GLU A 52 22.31 17.39 109.28
CA GLU A 52 23.28 16.34 108.94
C GLU A 52 22.57 15.06 108.45
N GLU A 53 21.45 14.70 109.08
CA GLU A 53 20.61 13.57 108.65
C GLU A 53 19.92 13.83 107.30
N ALA A 54 19.39 15.03 107.07
CA ALA A 54 18.78 15.40 105.78
C ALA A 54 19.80 15.45 104.64
N MET A 55 21.01 15.96 104.87
CA MET A 55 22.10 15.93 103.88
C MET A 55 22.58 14.50 103.61
N ALA A 56 22.61 13.64 104.63
CA ALA A 56 22.97 12.23 104.46
C ALA A 56 21.91 11.45 103.66
N GLU A 57 20.62 11.75 103.88
CA GLU A 57 19.53 11.14 103.14
C GLU A 57 19.46 11.63 101.68
N GLU A 58 19.76 12.91 101.43
CA GLU A 58 19.90 13.44 100.07
C GLU A 58 21.12 12.85 99.34
N ASP A 59 22.28 12.73 99.99
CA ASP A 59 23.47 12.08 99.41
C ASP A 59 23.23 10.59 99.13
N LYS A 60 22.49 9.91 100.02
CA LYS A 60 22.04 8.53 99.79
C LYS A 60 21.10 8.43 98.59
N SER A 61 20.10 9.30 98.50
CA SER A 61 19.17 9.33 97.36
C SER A 61 19.89 9.66 96.05
N LEU A 62 20.88 10.56 96.07
CA LEU A 62 21.68 10.91 94.90
C LEU A 62 22.56 9.75 94.44
N ARG A 63 23.17 9.01 95.37
CA ARG A 63 23.93 7.77 95.07
C ARG A 63 23.04 6.68 94.48
N GLU A 64 21.87 6.45 95.07
CA GLU A 64 20.91 5.47 94.55
C GLU A 64 20.41 5.85 93.15
N ALA A 65 20.10 7.12 92.89
CA ALA A 65 19.71 7.62 91.57
C ALA A 65 20.85 7.50 90.53
N PHE A 66 22.09 7.75 90.95
CA PHE A 66 23.28 7.57 90.09
C PHE A 66 23.51 6.10 89.73
N GLU A 67 23.41 5.20 90.71
CA GLU A 67 23.47 3.75 90.49
C GLU A 67 22.35 3.26 89.58
N GLU A 68 21.13 3.75 89.75
CA GLU A 68 20.00 3.41 88.88
C GLU A 68 20.22 3.93 87.45
N SER A 69 20.73 5.16 87.30
CA SER A 69 21.11 5.72 85.99
C SER A 69 22.20 4.89 85.31
N MET A 70 23.20 4.42 86.06
CA MET A 70 24.23 3.51 85.55
C MET A 70 23.64 2.17 85.11
N ARG A 71 22.75 1.58 85.91
CA ARG A 71 22.04 0.34 85.54
C ARG A 71 21.18 0.52 84.27
N ARG A 72 20.47 1.65 84.14
CA ARG A 72 19.69 1.97 82.93
C ARG A 72 20.59 2.13 81.71
N ARG A 73 21.77 2.77 81.86
CA ARG A 73 22.74 2.91 80.77
C ARG A 73 23.30 1.56 80.32
N GLU A 74 23.61 0.67 81.26
CA GLU A 74 24.05 -0.70 80.98
C GLU A 74 22.95 -1.47 80.23
N ALA A 75 21.71 -1.41 80.71
CA ALA A 75 20.56 -2.06 80.08
C ALA A 75 20.26 -1.53 78.66
N ILE A 76 20.40 -0.22 78.43
CA ILE A 76 20.25 0.38 77.09
C ILE A 76 21.38 -0.10 76.16
N LYS A 77 22.61 -0.16 76.65
CA LYS A 77 23.75 -0.66 75.86
C LYS A 77 23.56 -2.13 75.46
N ASP A 78 23.08 -2.95 76.38
CA ASP A 78 22.75 -4.35 76.11
C ASP A 78 21.59 -4.46 75.12
N ALA A 79 20.53 -3.67 75.27
CA ALA A 79 19.41 -3.64 74.33
C ALA A 79 19.88 -3.27 72.91
N ILE A 80 20.71 -2.22 72.76
CA ILE A 80 21.29 -1.81 71.47
C ILE A 80 22.13 -2.94 70.86
N ASN A 81 22.97 -3.60 71.66
CA ASN A 81 23.78 -4.73 71.19
C ASN A 81 22.89 -5.89 70.72
N THR A 82 21.79 -6.20 71.43
CA THR A 82 20.88 -7.27 71.00
C THR A 82 20.15 -6.95 69.71
N VAL A 83 19.71 -5.69 69.50
CA VAL A 83 19.08 -5.25 68.24
C VAL A 83 20.08 -5.33 67.10
N ARG A 84 21.29 -4.78 67.28
CA ARG A 84 22.35 -4.81 66.27
C ARG A 84 22.75 -6.24 65.86
N MET A 85 22.75 -7.18 66.80
CA MET A 85 23.02 -8.59 66.50
C MET A 85 21.89 -9.24 65.69
N ARG A 86 20.61 -8.90 65.97
CA ARG A 86 19.48 -9.38 65.15
C ARG A 86 19.52 -8.82 63.75
N GLU A 87 19.70 -7.50 63.59
CA GLU A 87 19.78 -6.86 62.27
C GLU A 87 20.93 -7.42 61.44
N ARG A 88 22.09 -7.67 62.05
CA ARG A 88 23.22 -8.31 61.37
C ARG A 88 22.85 -9.72 60.89
N LYS A 89 22.20 -10.51 61.75
CA LYS A 89 21.76 -11.87 61.39
C LYS A 89 20.75 -11.84 60.25
N ASP A 90 19.74 -10.97 60.30
CA ASP A 90 18.74 -10.83 59.26
C ASP A 90 19.38 -10.39 57.93
N PHE A 91 20.37 -9.49 57.98
CA PHE A 91 21.14 -9.07 56.81
C PHE A 91 22.00 -10.19 56.22
N GLU A 92 22.69 -10.97 57.07
CA GLU A 92 23.48 -12.13 56.65
C GLU A 92 22.59 -13.20 55.98
N GLU A 93 21.41 -13.46 56.52
CA GLU A 93 20.42 -14.38 55.94
C GLU A 93 19.88 -13.86 54.59
N ALA A 94 19.59 -12.57 54.48
CA ALA A 94 19.16 -11.95 53.22
C ALA A 94 20.27 -12.00 52.15
N LEU A 95 21.51 -11.75 52.55
CA LEU A 95 22.67 -11.83 51.65
C LEU A 95 22.90 -13.26 51.15
N ALA A 96 22.75 -14.25 52.04
CA ALA A 96 22.86 -15.66 51.66
C ALA A 96 21.75 -16.09 50.67
N MET A 97 20.51 -15.62 50.86
CA MET A 97 19.44 -15.85 49.89
C MET A 97 19.74 -15.22 48.53
N LYS A 98 20.22 -13.97 48.51
CA LYS A 98 20.57 -13.27 47.26
C LYS A 98 21.76 -13.91 46.55
N ALA A 99 22.77 -14.37 47.28
CA ALA A 99 23.90 -15.12 46.70
C ALA A 99 23.43 -16.40 46.00
N LYS A 100 22.51 -17.15 46.62
CA LYS A 100 21.91 -18.35 46.02
C LYS A 100 21.08 -18.05 44.77
N GLU A 101 20.36 -16.93 44.75
CA GLU A 101 19.60 -16.48 43.58
C GLU A 101 20.53 -16.15 42.40
N VAL A 102 21.63 -15.44 42.65
CA VAL A 102 22.66 -15.13 41.64
C VAL A 102 23.31 -16.41 41.11
N GLU A 103 23.64 -17.37 41.98
CA GLU A 103 24.21 -18.66 41.55
C GLU A 103 23.24 -19.44 40.65
N ASN A 104 21.95 -19.47 41.00
CA ASN A 104 20.93 -20.12 40.17
C ASN A 104 20.77 -19.42 38.81
N MET A 105 20.77 -18.08 38.79
CA MET A 105 20.76 -17.34 37.52
C MET A 105 22.01 -17.62 36.69
N SER A 106 23.19 -17.70 37.29
CA SER A 106 24.43 -18.05 36.60
C SER A 106 24.34 -19.41 35.93
N GLN A 107 23.81 -20.42 36.63
CA GLN A 107 23.61 -21.76 36.06
C GLN A 107 22.62 -21.76 34.89
N GLN A 108 21.58 -20.92 34.92
CA GLN A 108 20.65 -20.77 33.81
C GLN A 108 21.32 -20.12 32.60
N VAL A 109 22.13 -19.08 32.81
CA VAL A 109 22.90 -18.43 31.74
C VAL A 109 23.85 -19.42 31.07
N ASP A 110 24.57 -20.22 31.87
CA ASP A 110 25.47 -21.26 31.34
C ASP A 110 24.73 -22.30 30.50
N LYS A 111 23.54 -22.72 30.96
CA LYS A 111 22.69 -23.65 30.19
C LYS A 111 22.25 -23.04 28.85
N ILE A 112 21.77 -21.80 28.87
CA ILE A 112 21.35 -21.09 27.65
C ILE A 112 22.52 -20.93 26.68
N ALA A 113 23.73 -20.66 27.18
CA ALA A 113 24.93 -20.55 26.35
C ALA A 113 25.26 -21.87 25.64
N ILE A 114 25.12 -23.01 26.33
CA ILE A 114 25.31 -24.34 25.73
C ILE A 114 24.25 -24.61 24.66
N ASP A 115 22.98 -24.38 24.97
CA ASP A 115 21.87 -24.59 24.02
C ASP A 115 22.03 -23.72 22.76
N LEU A 116 22.51 -22.47 22.93
CA LEU A 116 22.81 -21.56 21.82
C LEU A 116 23.95 -22.07 20.94
N CYS A 117 25.02 -22.61 21.53
CA CYS A 117 26.13 -23.22 20.77
C CYS A 117 25.63 -24.38 19.90
N ILE A 118 24.82 -25.28 20.47
CA ILE A 118 24.24 -26.42 19.74
C ILE A 118 23.38 -25.92 18.57
N ALA A 119 22.49 -24.95 18.81
CA ALA A 119 21.64 -24.39 17.77
C ALA A 119 22.42 -23.71 16.64
N LEU A 120 23.56 -23.07 16.95
CA LEU A 120 24.44 -22.46 15.94
C LEU A 120 25.15 -23.51 15.07
N GLU A 121 25.57 -24.64 15.65
CA GLU A 121 26.15 -25.75 14.90
C GLU A 121 25.11 -26.40 13.97
N GLU A 122 23.89 -26.66 14.47
CA GLU A 122 22.78 -27.19 13.67
C GLU A 122 22.43 -26.24 12.50
N LYS A 123 22.37 -24.93 12.77
CA LYS A 123 22.16 -23.91 11.73
C LYS A 123 23.24 -23.98 10.65
N SER A 124 24.51 -24.10 11.04
CA SER A 124 25.61 -24.19 10.08
C SER A 124 25.53 -25.45 9.23
N SER A 125 25.15 -26.59 9.82
CA SER A 125 24.93 -27.84 9.10
C SER A 125 23.80 -27.72 8.07
N LEU A 126 22.65 -27.17 8.47
CA LEU A 126 21.50 -26.97 7.59
C LEU A 126 21.83 -25.99 6.44
N GLN A 127 22.60 -24.94 6.70
CA GLN A 127 23.06 -24.03 5.64
C GLN A 127 23.91 -24.73 4.58
N MET A 128 24.78 -25.65 4.99
CA MET A 128 25.60 -26.43 4.06
C MET A 128 24.75 -27.40 3.22
N GLU A 129 23.73 -28.00 3.84
CA GLU A 129 22.78 -28.89 3.15
C GLU A 129 21.91 -28.14 2.13
N ILE A 130 21.42 -26.94 2.49
CA ILE A 130 20.71 -26.05 1.57
C ILE A 130 21.62 -25.67 0.39
N ALA A 131 22.89 -25.31 0.65
CA ALA A 131 23.82 -24.97 -0.41
C ALA A 131 24.05 -26.15 -1.38
N LYS A 132 24.17 -27.37 -0.86
CA LYS A 132 24.29 -28.59 -1.66
C LYS A 132 23.03 -28.88 -2.47
N SER A 133 21.85 -28.72 -1.86
CA SER A 133 20.57 -28.91 -2.55
C SER A 133 20.39 -27.88 -3.68
N ASN A 134 20.71 -26.61 -3.43
CA ASN A 134 20.66 -25.56 -4.46
C ASN A 134 21.59 -25.86 -5.64
N GLN A 135 22.78 -26.40 -5.38
CA GLN A 135 23.70 -26.82 -6.43
C GLN A 135 23.11 -27.95 -7.29
N MET A 136 22.46 -28.94 -6.66
CA MET A 136 21.78 -30.03 -7.38
C MET A 136 20.59 -29.53 -8.20
N VAL A 137 19.82 -28.58 -7.66
CA VAL A 137 18.72 -27.93 -8.39
C VAL A 137 19.26 -27.20 -9.61
N GLN A 138 20.33 -26.40 -9.47
CA GLN A 138 20.95 -25.68 -10.57
C GLN A 138 21.47 -26.62 -11.68
N GLU A 139 22.06 -27.77 -11.29
CA GLU A 139 22.51 -28.78 -12.25
C GLU A 139 21.32 -29.44 -12.98
N SER A 140 20.23 -29.74 -12.26
CA SER A 140 19.01 -30.26 -12.86
C SER A 140 18.34 -29.24 -13.79
N GLU A 141 18.35 -27.96 -13.44
CA GLU A 141 17.84 -26.86 -14.27
C GLU A 141 18.64 -26.74 -15.56
N GLN A 142 19.97 -26.81 -15.50
CA GLN A 142 20.83 -26.77 -16.69
C GLN A 142 20.56 -27.97 -17.61
N ASN A 143 20.33 -29.14 -17.03
CA ASN A 143 19.97 -30.34 -17.79
C ASN A 143 18.58 -30.22 -18.43
N MET A 144 17.60 -29.65 -17.73
CA MET A 144 16.27 -29.39 -18.30
C MET A 144 16.32 -28.37 -19.43
N LEU A 145 17.06 -27.27 -19.28
CA LEU A 145 17.25 -26.27 -20.34
C LEU A 145 17.86 -26.90 -21.59
N SER A 146 18.89 -27.74 -21.42
CA SER A 146 19.50 -28.45 -22.55
C SER A 146 18.52 -29.44 -23.21
N ALA A 147 17.68 -30.12 -22.43
CA ALA A 147 16.67 -31.03 -22.97
C ALA A 147 15.55 -30.28 -23.71
N VAL A 148 15.12 -29.12 -23.21
CA VAL A 148 14.12 -28.25 -23.85
C VAL A 148 14.68 -27.69 -25.16
N GLU A 149 15.92 -27.21 -25.17
CA GLU A 149 16.59 -26.74 -26.39
C GLU A 149 16.69 -27.84 -27.46
N GLN A 150 17.00 -29.08 -27.05
CA GLN A 150 16.96 -30.22 -27.95
C GLN A 150 15.54 -30.49 -28.49
N LEU A 151 14.51 -30.41 -27.65
CA LEU A 151 13.12 -30.61 -28.06
C LEU A 151 12.58 -29.48 -28.95
N GLU A 152 12.99 -28.23 -28.74
CA GLU A 152 12.68 -27.11 -29.63
C GLU A 152 13.36 -27.28 -30.98
N ASN A 153 14.63 -27.68 -31.02
CA ASN A 153 15.31 -28.00 -32.28
C ASN A 153 14.62 -29.15 -33.02
N TYR A 154 14.20 -30.21 -32.31
CA TYR A 154 13.41 -31.28 -32.90
C TYR A 154 12.02 -30.82 -33.39
N LYS A 155 11.35 -29.90 -32.68
CA LYS A 155 10.06 -29.34 -33.11
C LYS A 155 10.19 -28.42 -34.32
N ILE A 156 11.23 -27.60 -34.38
CA ILE A 156 11.53 -26.74 -35.54
C ILE A 156 11.78 -27.61 -36.78
N GLU A 157 12.55 -28.70 -36.64
CA GLU A 157 12.74 -29.68 -37.73
C GLU A 157 11.43 -30.40 -38.12
N GLN A 158 10.46 -30.54 -37.20
CA GLN A 158 9.17 -31.18 -37.45
C GLN A 158 8.14 -30.23 -38.06
N ASP A 159 8.15 -28.95 -37.68
CA ASP A 159 7.27 -27.88 -38.18
C ASP A 159 7.68 -27.45 -39.60
N ASP A 160 8.98 -27.48 -39.95
CA ASP A 160 9.48 -27.31 -41.33
C ASP A 160 8.95 -28.39 -42.30
N LEU A 161 8.45 -29.52 -41.79
CA LEU A 161 7.85 -30.61 -42.57
C LEU A 161 6.31 -30.57 -42.61
N GLN A 162 5.66 -29.67 -41.87
CA GLN A 162 4.20 -29.56 -41.80
C GLN A 162 3.72 -28.09 -41.77
N GLU A 163 3.98 -27.33 -42.83
CA GLU A 163 3.29 -26.04 -43.03
C GLU A 163 1.78 -26.26 -43.23
N GLN A 164 0.99 -25.86 -42.23
CA GLN A 164 -0.41 -25.46 -42.38
C GLN A 164 -0.58 -24.07 -41.73
N PRO A 165 -1.19 -23.09 -42.43
CA PRO A 165 -1.26 -21.72 -41.95
C PRO A 165 -2.37 -21.61 -40.89
N SER A 166 -1.98 -21.48 -39.62
CA SER A 166 -2.88 -21.00 -38.56
C SER A 166 -2.73 -19.48 -38.43
N ASN A 167 -3.83 -18.78 -38.11
CA ASN A 167 -3.92 -17.32 -37.92
C ASN A 167 -3.12 -16.78 -36.71
N THR A 168 -1.93 -17.31 -36.46
CA THR A 168 -1.04 -16.86 -35.40
C THR A 168 -0.36 -15.57 -35.90
N ILE A 169 -0.74 -14.43 -35.32
CA ILE A 169 -0.03 -13.18 -35.55
C ILE A 169 1.32 -13.32 -34.82
N THR A 170 2.39 -13.55 -35.57
CA THR A 170 3.74 -13.47 -35.02
C THR A 170 3.99 -12.05 -34.54
N PRO A 171 4.30 -11.84 -33.24
CA PRO A 171 4.67 -10.53 -32.73
C PRO A 171 5.87 -9.98 -33.53
N LEU A 172 5.88 -8.67 -33.80
CA LEU A 172 7.03 -8.07 -34.46
C LEU A 172 8.28 -8.24 -33.58
N HIS A 173 9.35 -8.77 -34.16
CA HIS A 173 10.65 -8.82 -33.51
C HIS A 173 11.39 -7.51 -33.76
N PHE A 174 11.83 -6.89 -32.67
CA PHE A 174 12.64 -5.67 -32.70
C PHE A 174 14.06 -5.98 -32.24
N SER A 175 15.04 -5.38 -32.92
CA SER A 175 16.43 -5.47 -32.47
C SER A 175 16.66 -4.56 -31.26
N LEU A 176 17.59 -4.94 -30.38
CA LEU A 176 17.96 -4.09 -29.24
C LEU A 176 18.40 -2.70 -29.70
N HIS A 177 19.14 -2.61 -30.80
CA HIS A 177 19.59 -1.34 -31.36
C HIS A 177 18.43 -0.42 -31.80
N GLU A 178 17.37 -0.99 -32.38
CA GLU A 178 16.17 -0.23 -32.75
C GLU A 178 15.45 0.31 -31.50
N ILE A 179 15.39 -0.49 -30.44
CA ILE A 179 14.79 -0.11 -29.16
C ILE A 179 15.60 1.00 -28.49
N GLU A 180 16.93 0.85 -28.39
CA GLU A 180 17.84 1.85 -27.83
C GLU A 180 17.70 3.21 -28.53
N GLY A 181 17.63 3.20 -29.86
CA GLY A 181 17.39 4.42 -30.64
C GLY A 181 16.03 5.07 -30.36
N ALA A 182 14.99 4.27 -30.13
CA ALA A 182 13.63 4.76 -29.86
C ALA A 182 13.44 5.35 -28.46
N ILE A 183 14.33 5.04 -27.52
CA ILE A 183 14.30 5.50 -26.13
C ILE A 183 15.54 6.34 -25.77
N GLY A 184 16.24 6.89 -26.78
CA GLY A 184 17.39 7.77 -26.55
C GLY A 184 18.46 7.17 -25.64
N TYR A 185 18.72 5.85 -25.72
CA TYR A 185 19.64 5.13 -24.85
C TYR A 185 19.27 5.13 -23.36
N PHE A 186 17.98 4.95 -23.05
CA PHE A 186 17.44 4.80 -21.69
C PHE A 186 17.58 6.05 -20.82
N GLU A 187 17.37 7.24 -21.39
CA GLU A 187 17.33 8.48 -20.61
C GLU A 187 16.29 8.39 -19.47
N PRO A 188 16.61 8.87 -18.24
CA PRO A 188 15.65 8.83 -17.14
C PRO A 188 14.37 9.65 -17.39
N SER A 189 14.44 10.66 -18.26
CA SER A 189 13.36 11.61 -18.59
C SER A 189 12.17 10.97 -19.30
N ILE A 190 12.38 9.84 -19.98
CA ILE A 190 11.36 9.13 -20.76
C ILE A 190 10.79 7.91 -20.03
N LYS A 191 11.28 7.64 -18.80
CA LYS A 191 10.73 6.60 -17.94
C LYS A 191 9.34 7.01 -17.48
N ILE A 192 8.34 6.20 -17.78
CA ILE A 192 6.94 6.45 -17.43
C ILE A 192 6.48 5.64 -16.22
N GLY A 193 7.20 4.56 -15.88
CA GLY A 193 6.84 3.73 -14.75
C GLY A 193 7.98 2.85 -14.26
N GLN A 194 7.78 2.30 -13.07
CA GLN A 194 8.59 1.23 -12.50
C GLN A 194 7.65 0.12 -12.08
N GLY A 195 7.63 -0.97 -12.84
CA GLY A 195 6.96 -2.19 -12.42
C GLY A 195 7.83 -3.00 -11.46
N VAL A 196 7.23 -4.03 -10.85
CA VAL A 196 7.94 -5.03 -10.03
C VAL A 196 9.03 -5.71 -10.84
N TYR A 197 8.80 -5.89 -12.14
CA TYR A 197 9.67 -6.65 -13.04
C TYR A 197 10.65 -5.79 -13.85
N GLY A 198 10.56 -4.46 -13.73
CA GLY A 198 11.50 -3.54 -14.35
C GLY A 198 10.88 -2.22 -14.80
N PRO A 199 11.71 -1.28 -15.28
CA PRO A 199 11.25 0.02 -15.73
C PRO A 199 10.45 -0.06 -17.04
N VAL A 200 9.52 0.88 -17.20
CA VAL A 200 8.76 1.08 -18.42
C VAL A 200 9.09 2.46 -19.00
N TYR A 201 9.42 2.48 -20.29
CA TYR A 201 9.83 3.69 -21.00
C TYR A 201 8.80 4.05 -22.08
N ARG A 202 8.60 5.34 -22.28
CA ARG A 202 7.92 5.85 -23.47
C ARG A 202 8.92 5.90 -24.62
N GLY A 203 8.54 5.35 -25.77
CA GLY A 203 9.36 5.37 -26.97
C GLY A 203 8.55 5.70 -28.22
N PHE A 204 9.27 5.85 -29.33
CA PHE A 204 8.69 6.05 -30.65
C PHE A 204 9.33 5.09 -31.66
N LEU A 205 8.64 4.00 -31.97
CA LEU A 205 9.11 2.93 -32.88
C LEU A 205 8.30 2.96 -34.17
N ARG A 206 8.98 3.06 -35.32
CA ARG A 206 8.36 3.00 -36.66
C ARG A 206 7.11 3.89 -36.80
N HIS A 207 7.24 5.16 -36.43
CA HIS A 207 6.15 6.16 -36.42
C HIS A 207 5.00 5.89 -35.45
N THR A 208 5.16 4.95 -34.52
CA THR A 208 4.16 4.59 -33.52
C THR A 208 4.69 4.91 -32.13
N GLN A 209 3.86 5.55 -31.31
CA GLN A 209 4.19 5.77 -29.91
C GLN A 209 3.95 4.49 -29.11
N VAL A 210 4.95 4.09 -28.32
CA VAL A 210 4.97 2.78 -27.65
C VAL A 210 5.35 2.89 -26.18
N ALA A 211 4.95 1.89 -25.39
CA ALA A 211 5.45 1.64 -24.06
C ALA A 211 6.38 0.42 -24.09
N ILE A 212 7.61 0.59 -23.61
CA ILE A 212 8.68 -0.41 -23.69
C ILE A 212 8.97 -0.87 -22.26
N LYS A 213 8.53 -2.09 -21.92
CA LYS A 213 8.74 -2.74 -20.62
C LYS A 213 9.99 -3.59 -20.71
N THR A 214 11.01 -3.22 -19.95
CA THR A 214 12.23 -4.03 -19.83
C THR A 214 12.10 -4.94 -18.63
N LEU A 215 12.26 -6.26 -18.81
CA LEU A 215 12.26 -7.20 -17.71
C LEU A 215 13.70 -7.41 -17.22
N ILE A 216 13.89 -7.53 -15.90
CA ILE A 216 15.23 -7.73 -15.31
C ILE A 216 15.73 -9.14 -15.68
N SER A 217 16.54 -9.21 -16.74
CA SER A 217 17.11 -10.43 -17.34
C SER A 217 17.94 -11.31 -16.38
N GLN A 218 18.37 -10.79 -15.24
CA GLN A 218 19.23 -11.53 -14.28
C GLN A 218 18.48 -12.51 -13.36
N SER A 219 17.15 -12.60 -13.44
CA SER A 219 16.36 -13.56 -12.67
C SER A 219 15.69 -14.57 -13.60
N MET A 220 15.78 -15.87 -13.27
CA MET A 220 15.04 -16.92 -14.01
C MET A 220 13.53 -16.65 -14.07
N GLN A 221 13.02 -15.94 -13.07
CA GLN A 221 11.65 -15.50 -12.97
C GLN A 221 11.27 -14.51 -14.09
N GLY A 222 12.12 -13.52 -14.39
CA GLY A 222 11.84 -12.52 -15.43
C GLY A 222 11.78 -13.09 -16.85
N CYS A 223 12.60 -14.11 -17.15
CA CYS A 223 12.56 -14.79 -18.46
C CYS A 223 11.30 -15.64 -18.64
N SER A 224 10.86 -16.35 -17.59
CA SER A 224 9.61 -17.13 -17.64
C SER A 224 8.39 -16.23 -17.80
N GLU A 225 8.32 -15.12 -17.07
CA GLU A 225 7.23 -14.14 -17.19
C GLU A 225 7.23 -13.45 -18.55
N PHE A 226 8.40 -13.12 -19.11
CA PHE A 226 8.53 -12.60 -20.47
C PHE A 226 7.88 -13.55 -21.49
N GLN A 227 8.31 -14.82 -21.48
CA GLN A 227 7.83 -15.82 -22.42
C GLN A 227 6.32 -16.03 -22.27
N GLN A 228 5.84 -16.12 -21.02
CA GLN A 228 4.42 -16.28 -20.72
C GLN A 228 3.59 -15.10 -21.24
N GLU A 229 4.02 -13.87 -20.96
CA GLU A 229 3.29 -12.66 -21.35
C GLU A 229 3.24 -12.50 -22.87
N VAL A 230 4.37 -12.70 -23.56
CA VAL A 230 4.43 -12.67 -25.04
C VAL A 230 3.58 -13.78 -25.63
N HIS A 231 3.65 -15.00 -25.10
CA HIS A 231 2.89 -16.15 -25.59
C HIS A 231 1.38 -15.90 -25.52
N ILE A 232 0.90 -15.39 -24.39
CA ILE A 232 -0.53 -15.18 -24.17
C ILE A 232 -1.04 -13.99 -24.98
N LEU A 233 -0.36 -12.85 -24.92
CA LEU A 233 -0.79 -11.66 -25.66
C LEU A 233 -0.62 -11.79 -27.18
N SER A 234 0.19 -12.74 -27.67
CA SER A 234 0.24 -13.06 -29.11
C SER A 234 -1.05 -13.70 -29.63
N LYS A 235 -1.79 -14.40 -28.76
CA LYS A 235 -2.99 -15.18 -29.11
C LYS A 235 -4.31 -14.47 -28.79
N LEU A 236 -4.28 -13.51 -27.88
CA LEU A 236 -5.48 -12.83 -27.40
C LEU A 236 -5.70 -11.47 -28.07
N ARG A 237 -6.96 -11.17 -28.39
CA ARG A 237 -7.39 -9.86 -28.91
C ARG A 237 -8.74 -9.49 -28.30
N HIS A 238 -8.76 -8.41 -27.54
CA HIS A 238 -9.96 -7.86 -26.94
C HIS A 238 -9.79 -6.33 -26.80
N PRO A 239 -10.84 -5.50 -26.96
CA PRO A 239 -10.73 -4.03 -26.87
C PRO A 239 -10.17 -3.54 -25.53
N ASN A 240 -10.43 -4.29 -24.45
CA ASN A 240 -9.97 -3.99 -23.09
C ASN A 240 -8.75 -4.82 -22.65
N LEU A 241 -8.00 -5.40 -23.60
CA LEU A 241 -6.66 -5.95 -23.36
C LEU A 241 -5.62 -5.02 -23.95
N VAL A 242 -4.47 -4.89 -23.27
CA VAL A 242 -3.32 -4.17 -23.82
C VAL A 242 -2.84 -4.84 -25.10
N THR A 243 -2.55 -4.03 -26.13
CA THR A 243 -2.07 -4.52 -27.41
C THR A 243 -0.56 -4.73 -27.36
N LEU A 244 -0.13 -5.99 -27.54
CA LEU A 244 1.27 -6.33 -27.81
C LEU A 244 1.63 -5.89 -29.24
N ILE A 245 2.57 -4.96 -29.35
CA ILE A 245 3.12 -4.51 -30.65
C ILE A 245 4.26 -5.43 -31.07
N GLY A 246 5.11 -5.84 -30.13
CA GLY A 246 6.23 -6.72 -30.41
C GLY A 246 7.11 -6.99 -29.20
N SER A 247 8.25 -7.61 -29.44
CA SER A 247 9.20 -7.97 -28.39
C SER A 247 10.65 -7.98 -28.90
N CYS A 248 11.59 -7.93 -27.97
CA CYS A 248 13.00 -8.25 -28.20
C CYS A 248 13.42 -9.36 -27.23
N PRO A 249 13.43 -10.64 -27.70
CA PRO A 249 13.78 -11.79 -26.87
C PRO A 249 15.19 -11.69 -26.27
N ASP A 250 16.17 -11.23 -27.05
CA ASP A 250 17.58 -11.11 -26.65
C ASP A 250 17.79 -10.29 -25.38
N ALA A 251 16.89 -9.32 -25.12
CA ALA A 251 16.94 -8.43 -23.98
C ALA A 251 15.71 -8.56 -23.06
N CYS A 252 14.83 -9.55 -23.28
CA CYS A 252 13.56 -9.73 -22.56
C CYS A 252 12.72 -8.44 -22.47
N ILE A 253 12.57 -7.75 -23.61
CA ILE A 253 11.83 -6.48 -23.70
C ILE A 253 10.49 -6.72 -24.38
N ILE A 254 9.41 -6.20 -23.79
CA ILE A 254 8.06 -6.24 -24.36
C ILE A 254 7.63 -4.83 -24.77
N ILE A 255 7.02 -4.72 -25.94
CA ILE A 255 6.60 -3.46 -26.54
C ILE A 255 5.07 -3.45 -26.67
N TYR A 256 4.43 -2.52 -25.99
CA TYR A 256 2.99 -2.32 -26.00
C TYR A 256 2.60 -1.02 -26.68
N GLU A 257 1.31 -0.89 -26.97
CA GLU A 257 0.70 0.42 -27.22
C GLU A 257 0.94 1.37 -26.04
N TYR A 258 1.18 2.65 -26.35
CA TYR A 258 1.29 3.66 -25.30
C TYR A 258 -0.09 4.18 -24.88
N LEU A 259 -0.35 4.17 -23.57
CA LEU A 259 -1.61 4.60 -22.97
C LEU A 259 -1.38 5.89 -22.14
N PRO A 260 -1.85 7.06 -22.62
CA PRO A 260 -1.44 8.36 -22.09
C PRO A 260 -1.96 8.70 -20.70
N ASN A 261 -3.04 8.05 -20.25
CA ASN A 261 -3.68 8.37 -18.98
C ASN A 261 -3.18 7.50 -17.81
N GLY A 262 -2.09 6.76 -18.01
CA GLY A 262 -1.44 5.96 -16.98
C GLY A 262 -2.30 4.78 -16.51
N SER A 263 -2.06 4.34 -15.28
CA SER A 263 -2.83 3.29 -14.61
C SER A 263 -4.08 3.84 -13.94
N LEU A 264 -5.01 2.94 -13.59
CA LEU A 264 -6.16 3.26 -12.76
C LEU A 264 -5.71 3.71 -11.36
N GLU A 265 -4.60 3.17 -10.84
CA GLU A 265 -4.02 3.61 -9.57
C GLU A 265 -3.60 5.10 -9.61
N ASP A 266 -2.93 5.51 -10.69
CA ASP A 266 -2.55 6.92 -10.89
C ASP A 266 -3.78 7.84 -10.89
N ARG A 267 -4.90 7.37 -11.46
CA ARG A 267 -6.14 8.14 -11.52
C ARG A 267 -6.93 8.15 -10.22
N LEU A 268 -6.99 7.04 -9.48
CA LEU A 268 -7.66 6.98 -8.18
C LEU A 268 -6.91 7.79 -7.11
N SER A 269 -5.58 7.89 -7.24
CA SER A 269 -4.74 8.72 -6.38
C SER A 269 -4.66 10.19 -6.81
N CYS A 270 -5.32 10.57 -7.92
CA CYS A 270 -5.22 11.90 -8.54
C CYS A 270 -3.76 12.35 -8.75
N ARG A 271 -2.89 11.42 -9.13
CA ARG A 271 -1.46 11.66 -9.36
C ARG A 271 -1.27 12.79 -10.37
N ASP A 272 -0.22 13.59 -10.15
CA ASP A 272 0.13 14.75 -10.97
C ASP A 272 -1.01 15.79 -11.09
N ASN A 273 -1.82 15.92 -10.04
CA ASN A 273 -3.02 16.79 -10.00
C ASN A 273 -4.02 16.47 -11.10
N SER A 274 -4.14 15.18 -11.45
CA SER A 274 -5.16 14.77 -12.40
C SER A 274 -6.57 14.98 -11.87
N THR A 275 -7.50 15.24 -12.78
CA THR A 275 -8.92 15.36 -12.45
C THR A 275 -9.46 14.03 -11.92
N PRO A 276 -10.23 14.03 -10.82
CA PRO A 276 -10.87 12.83 -10.31
C PRO A 276 -11.74 12.13 -11.37
N LEU A 277 -11.75 10.80 -11.35
CA LEU A 277 -12.62 10.03 -12.24
C LEU A 277 -14.09 10.21 -11.84
N SER A 278 -14.92 10.66 -12.78
CA SER A 278 -16.37 10.73 -12.59
C SER A 278 -16.97 9.34 -12.36
N TRP A 279 -18.12 9.28 -11.67
CA TRP A 279 -18.89 8.03 -11.52
C TRP A 279 -19.12 7.30 -12.85
N LYS A 280 -19.49 8.05 -13.91
CA LYS A 280 -19.72 7.50 -15.26
C LYS A 280 -18.48 6.77 -15.77
N THR A 281 -17.30 7.38 -15.62
CA THR A 281 -16.03 6.76 -16.01
C THR A 281 -15.72 5.53 -15.18
N ARG A 282 -15.92 5.58 -13.86
CA ARG A 282 -15.67 4.45 -12.95
C ARG A 282 -16.54 3.23 -13.28
N ILE A 283 -17.83 3.43 -13.53
CA ILE A 283 -18.74 2.34 -13.95
C ILE A 283 -18.37 1.78 -15.32
N ARG A 284 -17.97 2.63 -16.27
CA ARG A 284 -17.50 2.16 -17.56
C ARG A 284 -16.28 1.25 -17.41
N ILE A 285 -15.29 1.67 -16.62
CA ILE A 285 -14.09 0.87 -16.32
C ILE A 285 -14.47 -0.46 -15.66
N ALA A 286 -15.39 -0.46 -14.69
CA ALA A 286 -15.88 -1.69 -14.06
C ALA A 286 -16.50 -2.66 -15.08
N ALA A 287 -17.35 -2.15 -15.98
CA ALA A 287 -17.98 -2.96 -17.02
C ALA A 287 -16.93 -3.50 -18.02
N GLU A 288 -16.05 -2.64 -18.53
CA GLU A 288 -14.97 -3.02 -19.45
C GLU A 288 -14.03 -4.08 -18.87
N LEU A 289 -13.67 -3.95 -17.59
CA LEU A 289 -12.88 -4.94 -16.87
C LEU A 289 -13.65 -6.27 -16.73
N CYS A 290 -14.94 -6.22 -16.39
CA CYS A 290 -15.78 -7.41 -16.36
C CYS A 290 -15.84 -8.12 -17.73
N SER A 291 -15.95 -7.36 -18.83
CA SER A 291 -15.96 -7.90 -20.20
C SER A 291 -14.69 -8.70 -20.51
N VAL A 292 -13.51 -8.13 -20.22
CA VAL A 292 -12.25 -8.82 -20.50
C VAL A 292 -12.05 -10.04 -19.60
N LEU A 293 -12.50 -10.01 -18.34
CA LEU A 293 -12.43 -11.18 -17.47
C LEU A 293 -13.32 -12.32 -17.96
N ILE A 294 -14.54 -12.04 -18.42
CA ILE A 294 -15.41 -13.04 -19.04
C ILE A 294 -14.72 -13.67 -20.25
N PHE A 295 -14.09 -12.86 -21.10
CA PHE A 295 -13.34 -13.31 -22.26
C PHE A 295 -12.18 -14.23 -21.84
N LEU A 296 -11.32 -13.81 -20.91
CA LEU A 296 -10.19 -14.61 -20.42
C LEU A 296 -10.65 -15.94 -19.80
N HIS A 297 -11.68 -15.89 -18.95
CA HIS A 297 -12.19 -17.07 -18.27
C HIS A 297 -12.87 -18.06 -19.23
N SER A 298 -13.43 -17.60 -20.34
CA SER A 298 -13.96 -18.50 -21.38
C SER A 298 -12.88 -19.35 -22.05
N ASP A 299 -11.66 -18.81 -22.15
CA ASP A 299 -10.46 -19.52 -22.63
C ASP A 299 -9.69 -20.22 -21.49
N ASN A 300 -10.26 -20.26 -20.27
CA ASN A 300 -9.66 -20.82 -19.05
C ASN A 300 -8.34 -20.14 -18.65
N ILE A 301 -8.21 -18.85 -18.94
CA ILE A 301 -7.05 -18.04 -18.55
C ILE A 301 -7.41 -17.26 -17.29
N VAL A 302 -6.68 -17.50 -16.19
CA VAL A 302 -6.82 -16.76 -14.94
C VAL A 302 -5.69 -15.72 -14.86
N HIS A 303 -6.03 -14.44 -14.68
CA HIS A 303 -5.05 -13.36 -14.66
C HIS A 303 -4.13 -13.44 -13.44
N GLY A 304 -4.69 -13.61 -12.24
CA GLY A 304 -3.94 -13.87 -11.00
C GLY A 304 -3.35 -12.65 -10.29
N ASP A 305 -3.06 -11.55 -10.99
CA ASP A 305 -2.60 -10.27 -10.38
C ASP A 305 -3.46 -9.07 -10.80
N LEU A 306 -4.77 -9.16 -10.62
CA LEU A 306 -5.67 -8.03 -10.87
C LEU A 306 -5.51 -6.96 -9.78
N LYS A 307 -5.12 -5.75 -10.21
CA LYS A 307 -5.01 -4.56 -9.38
C LYS A 307 -5.14 -3.29 -10.24
N PRO A 308 -5.43 -2.12 -9.65
CA PRO A 308 -5.50 -0.86 -10.38
C PRO A 308 -4.22 -0.49 -11.15
N ASP A 309 -3.02 -0.85 -10.66
CA ASP A 309 -1.76 -0.63 -11.39
C ASP A 309 -1.70 -1.33 -12.75
N ASN A 310 -2.35 -2.49 -12.86
CA ASN A 310 -2.36 -3.33 -14.07
C ASN A 310 -3.49 -2.97 -15.04
N ILE A 311 -4.33 -1.98 -14.68
CA ILE A 311 -5.43 -1.48 -15.51
C ILE A 311 -5.00 -0.14 -16.08
N LEU A 312 -4.60 -0.11 -17.34
CA LEU A 312 -4.14 1.09 -18.03
C LEU A 312 -5.29 1.82 -18.73
N LEU A 313 -5.14 3.12 -18.97
CA LEU A 313 -6.20 3.97 -19.52
C LEU A 313 -5.73 4.67 -20.80
N ASP A 314 -6.49 4.50 -21.87
CA ASP A 314 -6.26 5.21 -23.13
C ASP A 314 -6.65 6.70 -23.04
N ALA A 315 -6.49 7.45 -24.13
CA ALA A 315 -6.83 8.88 -24.18
C ALA A 315 -8.32 9.18 -23.84
N ASN A 316 -9.22 8.23 -24.07
CA ASN A 316 -10.65 8.33 -23.81
C ASN A 316 -11.07 7.70 -22.47
N TYR A 317 -10.11 7.28 -21.64
CA TYR A 317 -10.32 6.50 -20.41
C TYR A 317 -11.04 5.16 -20.64
N VAL A 318 -10.82 4.53 -21.80
CA VAL A 318 -11.13 3.11 -22.00
C VAL A 318 -10.05 2.30 -21.31
N CYS A 319 -10.44 1.32 -20.49
CA CYS A 319 -9.49 0.52 -19.74
C CYS A 319 -8.89 -0.60 -20.58
N LYS A 320 -7.60 -0.87 -20.35
CA LYS A 320 -6.85 -1.98 -20.94
C LYS A 320 -6.10 -2.73 -19.85
N LEU A 321 -6.47 -4.00 -19.68
CA LEU A 321 -5.80 -4.90 -18.75
C LEU A 321 -4.42 -5.30 -19.29
N SER A 322 -3.42 -5.27 -18.43
CA SER A 322 -2.00 -5.53 -18.73
C SER A 322 -1.35 -6.43 -17.67
N ASP A 323 -0.09 -6.80 -17.88
CA ASP A 323 0.75 -7.57 -16.94
C ASP A 323 0.36 -9.05 -16.79
N PHE A 324 0.53 -9.81 -17.87
CA PHE A 324 0.21 -11.24 -17.95
C PHE A 324 1.37 -12.15 -17.52
N GLY A 325 2.40 -11.61 -16.87
CA GLY A 325 3.62 -12.36 -16.53
C GLY A 325 3.37 -13.57 -15.63
N ILE A 326 2.37 -13.52 -14.74
CA ILE A 326 2.06 -14.59 -13.77
C ILE A 326 0.69 -15.24 -13.97
N CYS A 327 0.05 -15.03 -15.13
CA CYS A 327 -1.25 -15.63 -15.41
C CYS A 327 -1.16 -17.14 -15.63
N HIS A 328 -2.25 -17.84 -15.36
CA HIS A 328 -2.33 -19.29 -15.36
C HIS A 328 -3.38 -19.80 -16.36
N VAL A 329 -2.96 -20.71 -17.24
CA VAL A 329 -3.85 -21.38 -18.20
C VAL A 329 -4.32 -22.68 -17.56
N VAL A 330 -5.60 -22.76 -17.22
CA VAL A 330 -6.20 -23.94 -16.58
C VAL A 330 -6.46 -24.99 -17.67
N ASN A 331 -5.67 -26.08 -17.67
CA ASN A 331 -5.87 -27.20 -18.56
C ASN A 331 -7.10 -28.02 -18.14
N ARG A 332 -8.10 -28.13 -19.04
CA ARG A 332 -9.34 -28.90 -18.77
C ARG A 332 -9.14 -30.41 -18.60
N ASN A 333 -7.98 -30.95 -18.97
CA ASN A 333 -7.71 -32.38 -19.02
C ASN A 333 -6.84 -32.90 -17.85
N GLU A 334 -6.43 -32.04 -16.93
CA GLU A 334 -5.62 -32.42 -15.77
C GLU A 334 -6.44 -32.14 -14.50
N GLU A 335 -6.98 -33.19 -13.89
CA GLU A 335 -7.64 -33.14 -12.56
C GLU A 335 -6.65 -32.81 -11.41
N SER A 336 -5.39 -32.48 -11.72
CA SER A 336 -4.44 -32.02 -10.72
C SER A 336 -4.65 -30.54 -10.44
N SER A 337 -5.27 -30.23 -9.31
CA SER A 337 -5.12 -28.93 -8.65
C SER A 337 -3.63 -28.69 -8.40
N SER A 338 -2.93 -28.03 -9.32
CA SER A 338 -1.52 -27.70 -9.14
C SER A 338 -1.45 -26.67 -8.01
N VAL A 339 -1.05 -27.10 -6.82
CA VAL A 339 -0.77 -26.20 -5.70
C VAL A 339 0.39 -25.32 -6.14
N THR A 340 0.09 -24.05 -6.39
CA THR A 340 1.09 -23.04 -6.76
C THR A 340 1.46 -22.23 -5.54
N VAL A 341 2.69 -21.72 -5.49
CA VAL A 341 3.06 -20.71 -4.49
C VAL A 341 2.18 -19.47 -4.76
N PRO A 342 1.38 -19.00 -3.79
CA PRO A 342 0.54 -17.84 -4.00
C PRO A 342 1.39 -16.62 -4.38
N ARG A 343 1.14 -16.08 -5.57
CA ARG A 343 1.78 -14.87 -6.11
C ARG A 343 0.70 -13.85 -6.42
N GLY A 344 1.05 -12.57 -6.32
CA GLY A 344 0.13 -11.45 -6.56
C GLY A 344 0.35 -10.33 -5.56
N THR A 345 -0.53 -9.33 -5.62
CA THR A 345 -0.38 -8.10 -4.84
C THR A 345 -1.19 -8.15 -3.54
N PHE A 346 -0.52 -7.93 -2.40
CA PHE A 346 -1.16 -7.94 -1.09
C PHE A 346 -2.35 -6.96 -1.02
N GLY A 347 -3.47 -7.42 -0.47
CA GLY A 347 -4.76 -6.71 -0.47
C GLY A 347 -5.71 -7.11 -1.60
N TYR A 348 -5.19 -7.60 -2.74
CA TYR A 348 -6.00 -8.09 -3.87
C TYR A 348 -6.02 -9.62 -3.98
N ILE A 349 -5.09 -10.32 -3.33
CA ILE A 349 -5.02 -11.79 -3.33
C ILE A 349 -6.26 -12.38 -2.65
N ASP A 350 -6.91 -13.33 -3.34
CA ASP A 350 -8.00 -14.15 -2.78
C ASP A 350 -7.52 -14.90 -1.52
N PRO A 351 -8.13 -14.70 -0.34
CA PRO A 351 -7.77 -15.41 0.89
C PRO A 351 -7.80 -16.93 0.72
N ALA A 352 -8.74 -17.47 -0.04
CA ALA A 352 -8.81 -18.91 -0.31
C ALA A 352 -7.61 -19.37 -1.17
N PHE A 353 -7.17 -18.56 -2.14
CA PHE A 353 -5.96 -18.85 -2.90
C PHE A 353 -4.69 -18.74 -2.05
N ALA A 354 -4.60 -17.73 -1.19
CA ALA A 354 -3.48 -17.57 -0.26
C ALA A 354 -3.33 -18.78 0.69
N GLU A 355 -4.45 -19.39 1.10
CA GLU A 355 -4.47 -20.54 2.00
C GLU A 355 -4.26 -21.88 1.29
N THR A 356 -4.86 -22.06 0.11
CA THR A 356 -4.87 -23.36 -0.60
C THR A 356 -3.79 -23.50 -1.66
N GLY A 357 -3.25 -22.40 -2.16
CA GLY A 357 -2.37 -22.36 -3.34
C GLY A 357 -3.08 -22.66 -4.66
N GLU A 358 -4.41 -22.82 -4.65
CA GLU A 358 -5.20 -23.12 -5.85
C GLU A 358 -5.71 -21.84 -6.52
N LEU A 359 -5.14 -21.50 -7.68
CA LEU A 359 -5.54 -20.35 -8.47
C LEU A 359 -6.70 -20.73 -9.40
N THR A 360 -7.81 -19.98 -9.34
CA THR A 360 -9.04 -20.28 -10.10
C THR A 360 -9.63 -19.01 -10.70
N PRO A 361 -10.57 -19.09 -11.67
CA PRO A 361 -11.33 -17.93 -12.13
C PRO A 361 -12.00 -17.14 -10.99
N GLN A 362 -12.39 -17.84 -9.90
CA GLN A 362 -12.97 -17.19 -8.73
C GLN A 362 -11.97 -16.33 -7.96
N SER A 363 -10.67 -16.63 -8.06
CA SER A 363 -9.62 -15.78 -7.49
C SER A 363 -9.62 -14.39 -8.15
N ASP A 364 -9.76 -14.33 -9.48
CA ASP A 364 -9.90 -13.07 -10.21
C ASP A 364 -11.20 -12.33 -9.83
N VAL A 365 -12.30 -13.05 -9.59
CA VAL A 365 -13.57 -12.44 -9.13
C VAL A 365 -13.39 -11.73 -7.79
N TYR A 366 -12.63 -12.32 -6.85
CA TYR A 366 -12.30 -11.67 -5.58
C TYR A 366 -11.54 -10.37 -5.80
N SER A 367 -10.45 -10.41 -6.57
CA SER A 367 -9.63 -9.22 -6.86
C SER A 367 -10.43 -8.15 -7.58
N PHE A 368 -11.31 -8.55 -8.50
CA PHE A 368 -12.27 -7.66 -9.17
C PHE A 368 -13.21 -6.99 -8.16
N GLY A 369 -13.73 -7.72 -7.17
CA GLY A 369 -14.53 -7.16 -6.07
C GLY A 369 -13.78 -6.06 -5.31
N VAL A 370 -12.51 -6.30 -4.96
CA VAL A 370 -11.66 -5.30 -4.29
C VAL A 370 -11.45 -4.06 -5.19
N ILE A 371 -11.29 -4.24 -6.49
CA ILE A 371 -11.20 -3.13 -7.46
C ILE A 371 -12.51 -2.34 -7.52
N LEU A 372 -13.67 -3.00 -7.49
CA LEU A 372 -14.97 -2.30 -7.41
C LEU A 372 -15.08 -1.45 -6.13
N LEU A 373 -14.60 -1.96 -5.00
CA LEU A 373 -14.54 -1.17 -3.75
C LEU A 373 -13.61 0.03 -3.91
N ARG A 374 -12.41 -0.15 -4.49
CA ARG A 374 -11.48 0.94 -4.80
C ARG A 374 -12.09 2.00 -5.74
N LEU A 375 -12.91 1.58 -6.70
CA LEU A 375 -13.67 2.53 -7.54
C LEU A 375 -14.70 3.33 -6.73
N LEU A 376 -15.26 2.79 -5.66
CA LEU A 376 -16.18 3.52 -4.77
C LEU A 376 -15.41 4.46 -3.82
N THR A 377 -14.28 4.02 -3.29
CA THR A 377 -13.59 4.69 -2.18
C THR A 377 -12.37 5.52 -2.59
N GLY A 378 -11.96 5.47 -3.86
CA GLY A 378 -10.80 6.20 -4.35
C GLY A 378 -9.48 5.63 -3.81
N ASN A 379 -8.62 6.51 -3.29
CA ASN A 379 -7.27 6.17 -2.85
C ASN A 379 -7.16 5.40 -1.51
N LYS A 380 -8.26 4.90 -0.94
CA LYS A 380 -8.21 4.12 0.31
C LYS A 380 -7.42 2.80 0.15
N PRO A 381 -6.57 2.39 1.10
CA PRO A 381 -5.82 1.14 1.01
C PRO A 381 -6.72 -0.07 0.75
N ALA A 382 -6.30 -0.98 -0.13
CA ALA A 382 -7.08 -2.18 -0.46
C ALA A 382 -7.17 -3.17 0.72
N VAL A 383 -6.17 -3.19 1.59
CA VAL A 383 -6.10 -4.08 2.76
C VAL A 383 -7.19 -3.72 3.76
N GLY A 384 -8.06 -4.67 4.09
CA GLY A 384 -9.18 -4.46 5.02
C GLY A 384 -10.40 -3.75 4.43
N LEU A 385 -10.31 -3.28 3.18
CA LEU A 385 -11.37 -2.51 2.52
C LEU A 385 -12.73 -3.25 2.45
N PRO A 386 -12.79 -4.57 2.19
CA PRO A 386 -14.07 -5.30 2.24
C PRO A 386 -14.74 -5.26 3.62
N ALA A 387 -13.95 -5.38 4.70
CA ALA A 387 -14.50 -5.33 6.06
C ALA A 387 -14.99 -3.91 6.42
N GLU A 388 -14.20 -2.88 6.05
CA GLU A 388 -14.58 -1.47 6.27
C GLU A 388 -15.86 -1.10 5.50
N MET A 389 -16.00 -1.57 4.25
CA MET A 389 -17.22 -1.35 3.47
C MET A 389 -18.43 -2.09 4.07
N GLN A 390 -18.24 -3.32 4.55
CA GLN A 390 -19.31 -4.08 5.19
C GLN A 390 -19.83 -3.34 6.44
N GLU A 391 -18.92 -2.88 7.31
CA GLU A 391 -19.27 -2.09 8.50
C GLU A 391 -19.99 -0.78 8.12
N ALA A 392 -19.50 -0.07 7.10
CA ALA A 392 -20.15 1.16 6.62
C ALA A 392 -21.56 0.92 6.08
N LEU A 393 -21.84 -0.22 5.46
CA LEU A 393 -23.19 -0.58 4.99
C LEU A 393 -24.10 -0.99 6.15
N ASP A 394 -23.60 -1.78 7.09
CA ASP A 394 -24.36 -2.25 8.26
C ASP A 394 -24.78 -1.09 9.17
N ASP A 395 -23.91 -0.08 9.29
CA ASP A 395 -24.17 1.13 10.06
C ASP A 395 -24.87 2.25 9.26
N GLU A 396 -25.27 2.00 8.02
CA GLU A 396 -25.88 2.98 7.11
C GLU A 396 -25.02 4.25 6.84
N ARG A 397 -23.69 4.12 6.95
CA ARG A 397 -22.68 5.18 6.75
C ARG A 397 -21.93 5.06 5.42
N LEU A 398 -22.56 4.55 4.37
CA LEU A 398 -21.93 4.42 3.06
C LEU A 398 -21.35 5.74 2.54
N ILE A 399 -22.03 6.87 2.77
CA ILE A 399 -21.58 8.18 2.31
C ILE A 399 -20.20 8.57 2.87
N ASP A 400 -19.85 8.09 4.05
CA ASP A 400 -18.60 8.44 4.74
C ASP A 400 -17.38 7.69 4.18
N ILE A 401 -17.61 6.55 3.49
CA ILE A 401 -16.54 5.74 2.88
C ILE A 401 -16.36 6.03 1.39
N LEU A 402 -17.38 6.59 0.73
CA LEU A 402 -17.30 6.98 -0.68
C LEU A 402 -16.21 8.04 -0.90
N ASP A 403 -15.62 8.02 -2.09
CA ASP A 403 -14.58 8.97 -2.47
C ASP A 403 -15.12 10.41 -2.43
N PRO A 404 -14.59 11.28 -1.56
CA PRO A 404 -15.09 12.65 -1.41
C PRO A 404 -14.73 13.54 -2.61
N THR A 405 -13.86 13.09 -3.50
CA THR A 405 -13.47 13.84 -4.71
C THR A 405 -14.51 13.77 -5.82
N VAL A 406 -15.54 12.93 -5.67
CA VAL A 406 -16.67 12.83 -6.61
C VAL A 406 -17.88 13.52 -5.97
N GLU A 407 -18.31 14.62 -6.58
CA GLU A 407 -19.33 15.50 -6.00
C GLU A 407 -20.76 14.91 -6.05
N ASP A 408 -21.12 14.23 -7.15
CA ASP A 408 -22.49 13.75 -7.41
C ASP A 408 -22.59 12.22 -7.45
N TRP A 409 -22.45 11.56 -6.30
CA TRP A 409 -22.64 10.11 -6.19
C TRP A 409 -24.10 9.70 -6.41
N PRO A 410 -24.42 8.81 -7.37
CA PRO A 410 -25.74 8.22 -7.47
C PRO A 410 -25.88 7.15 -6.39
N PHE A 411 -26.27 7.58 -5.19
CA PHE A 411 -26.20 6.80 -3.95
C PHE A 411 -26.82 5.40 -4.08
N VAL A 412 -27.99 5.28 -4.71
CA VAL A 412 -28.67 3.98 -4.90
C VAL A 412 -27.81 3.01 -5.74
N GLN A 413 -27.22 3.50 -6.83
CA GLN A 413 -26.35 2.69 -7.67
C GLN A 413 -25.00 2.41 -6.99
N ALA A 414 -24.45 3.37 -6.25
CA ALA A 414 -23.23 3.18 -5.47
C ALA A 414 -23.41 2.08 -4.41
N GLN A 415 -24.54 2.09 -3.69
CA GLN A 415 -24.89 1.06 -2.73
C GLN A 415 -25.08 -0.31 -3.39
N GLN A 416 -25.74 -0.37 -4.55
CA GLN A 416 -25.84 -1.62 -5.33
C GLN A 416 -24.48 -2.16 -5.76
N LEU A 417 -23.56 -1.28 -6.17
CA LEU A 417 -22.21 -1.65 -6.55
C LEU A 417 -21.42 -2.15 -5.33
N ALA A 418 -21.58 -1.53 -4.17
CA ALA A 418 -20.94 -1.94 -2.92
C ALA A 418 -21.37 -3.36 -2.51
N TYR A 419 -22.67 -3.67 -2.53
CA TYR A 419 -23.15 -5.03 -2.26
C TYR A 419 -22.64 -6.06 -3.27
N LEU A 420 -22.59 -5.69 -4.56
CA LEU A 420 -22.02 -6.57 -5.59
C LEU A 420 -20.53 -6.84 -5.32
N ALA A 421 -19.78 -5.80 -5.00
CA ALA A 421 -18.35 -5.89 -4.71
C ALA A 421 -18.07 -6.77 -3.49
N LEU A 422 -18.85 -6.63 -2.41
CA LEU A 422 -18.74 -7.49 -1.23
C LEU A 422 -19.07 -8.95 -1.54
N ARG A 423 -20.09 -9.22 -2.36
CA ARG A 423 -20.40 -10.58 -2.83
C ARG A 423 -19.24 -11.18 -3.64
N CYS A 424 -18.56 -10.39 -4.47
CA CYS A 424 -17.33 -10.83 -5.16
C CYS A 424 -16.20 -11.15 -4.17
N CYS A 425 -16.11 -10.42 -3.05
CA CYS A 425 -15.12 -10.62 -1.98
C CYS A 425 -15.47 -11.73 -0.97
N GLU A 426 -16.53 -12.50 -1.19
CA GLU A 426 -16.90 -13.61 -0.30
C GLU A 426 -15.76 -14.62 -0.14
N ARG A 427 -15.55 -15.07 1.11
CA ARG A 427 -14.49 -16.04 1.42
C ARG A 427 -14.76 -17.40 0.77
N ASN A 428 -16.02 -17.81 0.73
CA ASN A 428 -16.41 -19.01 0.00
C ASN A 428 -16.59 -18.70 -1.49
N ARG A 429 -15.74 -19.29 -2.32
CA ARG A 429 -15.73 -19.13 -3.78
C ARG A 429 -17.08 -19.43 -4.43
N THR A 430 -17.89 -20.34 -3.87
CA THR A 430 -19.20 -20.69 -4.43
C THR A 430 -20.27 -19.63 -4.21
N ASN A 431 -20.05 -18.71 -3.27
CA ASN A 431 -20.99 -17.63 -2.97
C ASN A 431 -20.75 -16.39 -3.87
N ARG A 432 -19.59 -16.35 -4.53
CA ARG A 432 -19.24 -15.28 -5.46
C ARG A 432 -20.15 -15.32 -6.69
N PRO A 433 -20.58 -14.16 -7.20
CA PRO A 433 -21.49 -14.09 -8.34
C PRO A 433 -20.79 -14.50 -9.63
N ASP A 434 -21.56 -15.03 -10.56
CA ASP A 434 -21.05 -15.30 -11.91
C ASP A 434 -20.87 -14.00 -12.71
N LEU A 435 -19.71 -13.84 -13.36
CA LEU A 435 -19.35 -12.60 -14.06
C LEU A 435 -20.33 -12.29 -15.20
N ALA A 436 -20.70 -13.28 -16.01
CA ALA A 436 -21.50 -13.05 -17.21
C ALA A 436 -23.00 -12.86 -16.92
N SER A 437 -23.55 -13.67 -16.01
CA SER A 437 -24.99 -13.73 -15.77
C SER A 437 -25.48 -12.79 -14.66
N GLU A 438 -24.63 -12.41 -13.71
CA GLU A 438 -24.99 -11.51 -12.61
C GLU A 438 -24.25 -10.17 -12.70
N VAL A 439 -22.91 -10.20 -12.64
CA VAL A 439 -22.07 -8.99 -12.51
C VAL A 439 -22.20 -8.10 -13.74
N TRP A 440 -21.97 -8.64 -14.93
CA TRP A 440 -22.07 -7.92 -16.20
C TRP A 440 -23.44 -7.29 -16.41
N ARG A 441 -24.53 -8.02 -16.09
CA ARG A 441 -25.90 -7.50 -16.24
C ARG A 441 -26.14 -6.28 -15.36
N LEU A 442 -25.63 -6.28 -14.13
CA LEU A 442 -25.76 -5.15 -13.22
C LEU A 442 -24.94 -3.94 -13.70
N LEU A 443 -23.68 -4.18 -14.06
CA LEU A 443 -22.76 -3.13 -14.53
C LEU A 443 -23.23 -2.51 -15.85
N GLU A 444 -23.69 -3.32 -16.79
CA GLU A 444 -24.21 -2.84 -18.08
C GLU A 444 -25.46 -1.98 -17.89
N ARG A 445 -26.36 -2.39 -16.99
CA ARG A 445 -27.54 -1.59 -16.64
C ARG A 445 -27.15 -0.25 -16.01
N MET A 446 -26.17 -0.24 -15.11
CA MET A 446 -25.66 1.00 -14.51
C MET A 446 -25.01 1.89 -15.58
N ARG A 447 -24.19 1.32 -16.46
CA ARG A 447 -23.53 2.02 -17.58
C ARG A 447 -24.54 2.66 -18.51
N ALA A 448 -25.54 1.91 -18.96
CA ALA A 448 -26.61 2.41 -19.80
C ALA A 448 -27.42 3.54 -19.13
N SER A 449 -27.63 3.46 -17.80
CA SER A 449 -28.31 4.54 -17.07
C SER A 449 -27.52 5.85 -17.04
N CYS A 450 -26.18 5.78 -17.01
CA CYS A 450 -25.31 6.95 -17.11
C CYS A 450 -25.35 7.59 -18.50
N ASP A 451 -25.53 6.79 -19.55
CA ASP A 451 -25.70 7.30 -20.92
C ASP A 451 -27.05 7.98 -21.11
N ILE A 452 -28.12 7.43 -20.52
CA ILE A 452 -29.46 8.05 -20.51
C ILE A 452 -29.48 9.35 -19.71
N SER A 453 -28.73 9.44 -18.60
CA SER A 453 -28.59 10.69 -17.83
C SER A 453 -27.89 11.79 -18.63
N SER A 454 -26.92 11.45 -19.49
CA SER A 454 -26.36 12.40 -20.45
C SER A 454 -27.37 12.80 -21.54
N PHE A 455 -28.42 12.02 -21.81
CA PHE A 455 -29.51 12.39 -22.72
C PHE A 455 -30.54 13.35 -22.12
N GLN A 456 -30.66 13.46 -20.79
CA GLN A 456 -31.59 14.42 -20.18
C GLN A 456 -30.99 15.82 -20.07
N VAL A 457 -29.68 15.94 -19.80
CA VAL A 457 -28.97 17.24 -19.86
C VAL A 457 -28.63 17.64 -21.32
N SER A 458 -28.53 16.67 -22.25
CA SER A 458 -28.40 16.95 -23.69
C SER A 458 -29.73 16.90 -24.47
N SER A 459 -30.91 16.80 -23.83
CA SER A 459 -32.17 16.74 -24.59
C SER A 459 -32.47 18.02 -25.39
N GLU A 460 -31.76 19.13 -25.10
CA GLU A 460 -31.74 20.33 -25.95
C GLU A 460 -30.59 20.35 -26.98
N GLU A 461 -29.53 19.56 -26.81
CA GLU A 461 -28.36 19.50 -27.73
C GLU A 461 -28.35 18.31 -28.68
N SER A 462 -28.92 17.16 -28.31
CA SER A 462 -29.05 15.98 -29.18
C SER A 462 -30.10 16.16 -30.28
N ARG A 463 -30.88 17.25 -30.25
CA ARG A 463 -31.71 17.70 -31.38
C ARG A 463 -31.00 18.68 -32.30
N ARG A 464 -29.79 19.14 -31.95
CA ARG A 464 -29.03 20.05 -32.80
C ARG A 464 -28.21 19.24 -33.78
N SER A 465 -28.38 19.56 -35.06
CA SER A 465 -27.56 18.99 -36.13
C SER A 465 -26.07 19.26 -35.86
N PRO A 466 -25.19 18.29 -36.10
CA PRO A 466 -23.76 18.53 -36.10
C PRO A 466 -23.40 19.82 -36.86
N PRO A 467 -22.51 20.68 -36.33
CA PRO A 467 -22.28 22.02 -36.90
C PRO A 467 -21.76 21.99 -38.33
N TYR A 468 -21.07 20.91 -38.73
CA TYR A 468 -20.61 20.71 -40.11
C TYR A 468 -21.73 20.31 -41.10
N PHE A 469 -22.95 20.05 -40.63
CA PHE A 469 -24.14 19.91 -41.48
C PHE A 469 -24.83 21.24 -41.79
N ILE A 470 -24.51 22.29 -41.03
CA ILE A 470 -25.10 23.61 -41.18
C ILE A 470 -24.35 24.39 -42.28
N CYS A 471 -25.11 24.95 -43.22
CA CYS A 471 -24.57 25.87 -44.21
C CYS A 471 -24.12 27.17 -43.54
N PRO A 472 -22.87 27.62 -43.72
CA PRO A 472 -22.42 28.87 -43.13
C PRO A 472 -23.17 30.13 -43.59
N ILE A 473 -23.76 30.11 -44.80
CA ILE A 473 -24.53 31.23 -45.35
C ILE A 473 -25.98 31.20 -44.82
N LEU A 474 -26.66 30.06 -44.92
CA LEU A 474 -28.08 29.95 -44.58
C LEU A 474 -28.34 29.71 -43.09
N GLN A 475 -27.32 29.25 -42.34
CA GLN A 475 -27.45 28.83 -40.94
C GLN A 475 -28.51 27.73 -40.73
N ASP A 476 -28.72 26.90 -41.76
CA ASP A 476 -29.64 25.76 -41.76
C ASP A 476 -28.95 24.51 -42.33
N ILE A 477 -29.52 23.33 -42.09
CA ILE A 477 -28.98 22.03 -42.54
C ILE A 477 -28.93 21.99 -44.06
N MET A 478 -27.76 21.67 -44.61
CA MET A 478 -27.56 21.53 -46.05
C MET A 478 -28.36 20.36 -46.61
N VAL A 479 -29.11 20.61 -47.67
CA VAL A 479 -29.82 19.60 -48.48
C VAL A 479 -28.93 19.16 -49.64
N ASP A 480 -28.21 20.10 -50.26
CA ASP A 480 -27.37 19.87 -51.42
C ASP A 480 -25.93 20.43 -51.21
N PRO A 481 -25.13 19.83 -50.31
CA PRO A 481 -23.84 20.37 -49.91
C PRO A 481 -22.82 20.35 -51.05
N HIS A 482 -22.15 21.48 -51.26
CA HIS A 482 -21.08 21.65 -52.25
C HIS A 482 -19.88 22.42 -51.70
N VAL A 483 -18.68 22.03 -52.11
CA VAL A 483 -17.41 22.64 -51.72
C VAL A 483 -17.05 23.77 -52.68
N ALA A 484 -16.72 24.95 -52.15
CA ALA A 484 -16.17 26.06 -52.92
C ALA A 484 -14.63 26.08 -52.88
N ALA A 485 -14.01 27.00 -53.62
CA ALA A 485 -12.55 27.09 -53.76
C ALA A 485 -11.79 27.43 -52.47
N ASP A 486 -12.49 27.91 -51.44
CA ASP A 486 -11.95 28.17 -50.10
C ASP A 486 -11.88 26.90 -49.22
N GLY A 487 -12.37 25.75 -49.72
CA GLY A 487 -12.41 24.49 -48.99
C GLY A 487 -13.59 24.34 -48.03
N TYR A 488 -14.47 25.34 -47.92
CA TYR A 488 -15.68 25.26 -47.12
C TYR A 488 -16.83 24.66 -47.93
N THR A 489 -17.76 24.01 -47.22
CA THR A 489 -18.97 23.43 -47.82
C THR A 489 -20.17 24.32 -47.52
N TYR A 490 -21.01 24.54 -48.54
CA TYR A 490 -22.18 25.40 -48.50
C TYR A 490 -23.38 24.69 -49.15
N GLU A 491 -24.58 25.20 -48.89
CA GLU A 491 -25.77 24.83 -49.66
C GLU A 491 -25.65 25.36 -51.10
N LEU A 492 -25.97 24.53 -52.09
CA LEU A 492 -25.75 24.85 -53.50
C LEU A 492 -26.38 26.18 -53.90
N GLU A 493 -27.65 26.37 -53.55
CA GLU A 493 -28.41 27.57 -53.91
C GLU A 493 -27.82 28.83 -53.28
N ALA A 494 -27.32 28.72 -52.04
CA ALA A 494 -26.76 29.84 -51.30
C ALA A 494 -25.41 30.29 -51.87
N VAL A 495 -24.50 29.35 -52.14
CA VAL A 495 -23.19 29.69 -52.69
C VAL A 495 -23.27 30.12 -54.15
N ARG A 496 -24.21 29.57 -54.94
CA ARG A 496 -24.48 30.08 -56.29
C ARG A 496 -25.05 31.49 -56.26
N GLY A 497 -26.04 31.75 -55.41
CA GLY A 497 -26.60 33.10 -55.25
C GLY A 497 -25.54 34.14 -54.84
N TRP A 498 -24.59 33.76 -53.98
CA TRP A 498 -23.47 34.61 -53.61
C TRP A 498 -22.56 34.94 -54.81
N LEU A 499 -22.15 33.93 -55.58
CA LEU A 499 -21.27 34.13 -56.73
C LEU A 499 -21.97 34.86 -57.89
N ASP A 500 -23.23 34.52 -58.16
CA ASP A 500 -24.07 35.15 -59.19
C ASP A 500 -24.41 36.62 -58.84
N GLY A 501 -24.36 36.96 -57.55
CA GLY A 501 -24.45 38.34 -57.05
C GLY A 501 -23.22 39.21 -57.34
N GLY A 502 -22.21 38.67 -58.02
CA GLY A 502 -20.98 39.37 -58.38
C GLY A 502 -19.88 39.34 -57.31
N HIS A 503 -20.07 38.56 -56.24
CA HIS A 503 -19.05 38.38 -55.21
C HIS A 503 -18.00 37.36 -55.68
N ASN A 504 -16.73 37.70 -55.54
CA ASN A 504 -15.59 36.81 -55.81
C ASN A 504 -14.77 36.51 -54.55
N THR A 505 -15.38 36.69 -53.37
CA THR A 505 -14.78 36.44 -52.06
C THR A 505 -15.47 35.29 -51.33
N SER A 506 -14.74 34.64 -50.43
CA SER A 506 -15.21 33.56 -49.58
C SER A 506 -16.32 34.06 -48.64
N PRO A 507 -17.50 33.42 -48.63
CA PRO A 507 -18.56 33.75 -47.69
C PRO A 507 -18.16 33.61 -46.21
N MET A 508 -17.18 32.74 -45.90
CA MET A 508 -16.72 32.48 -44.53
C MET A 508 -15.59 33.41 -44.07
N THR A 509 -14.64 33.71 -44.96
CA THR A 509 -13.40 34.42 -44.58
C THR A 509 -13.29 35.81 -45.19
N ASN A 510 -14.16 36.15 -46.13
CA ASN A 510 -14.13 37.37 -46.94
C ASN A 510 -12.82 37.55 -47.75
N LEU A 511 -12.01 36.50 -47.88
CA LEU A 511 -10.81 36.46 -48.72
C LEU A 511 -11.17 36.18 -50.18
N GLN A 512 -10.38 36.65 -51.14
CA GLN A 512 -10.63 36.42 -52.56
C GLN A 512 -10.55 34.92 -52.90
N LEU A 513 -11.55 34.40 -53.61
CA LEU A 513 -11.58 33.01 -54.04
C LEU A 513 -10.61 32.79 -55.20
N PRO A 514 -9.82 31.69 -55.21
CA PRO A 514 -8.95 31.34 -56.34
C PRO A 514 -9.73 31.13 -57.65
N HIS A 515 -10.96 30.59 -57.56
CA HIS A 515 -11.88 30.41 -58.67
C HIS A 515 -13.33 30.29 -58.17
N CYS A 516 -14.31 30.42 -59.06
CA CYS A 516 -15.74 30.33 -58.74
C CYS A 516 -16.34 28.93 -58.94
N ASN A 517 -15.51 27.90 -59.20
CA ASN A 517 -16.00 26.53 -59.34
C ASN A 517 -16.49 25.97 -58.01
N ILE A 518 -17.60 25.24 -58.06
CA ILE A 518 -18.26 24.59 -56.93
C ILE A 518 -18.37 23.09 -57.24
N VAL A 519 -18.01 22.22 -56.30
CA VAL A 519 -17.97 20.76 -56.48
C VAL A 519 -18.94 20.06 -55.52
N PRO A 520 -19.78 19.12 -55.96
CA PRO A 520 -20.69 18.39 -55.07
C PRO A 520 -19.97 17.62 -53.97
N ASN A 521 -20.42 17.75 -52.72
CA ASN A 521 -19.92 16.97 -51.59
C ASN A 521 -20.84 15.78 -51.32
N HIS A 522 -20.72 14.72 -52.12
CA HIS A 522 -21.56 13.52 -52.00
C HIS A 522 -21.40 12.81 -50.65
N SER A 523 -20.18 12.81 -50.08
CA SER A 523 -19.91 12.21 -48.78
C SER A 523 -20.69 12.90 -47.65
N LEU A 524 -20.66 14.23 -47.61
CA LEU A 524 -21.41 15.00 -46.61
C LEU A 524 -22.92 14.85 -46.82
N ARG A 525 -23.38 14.82 -48.08
CA ARG A 525 -24.80 14.61 -48.39
C ARG A 525 -25.30 13.27 -47.83
N SER A 526 -24.55 12.18 -48.05
CA SER A 526 -24.90 10.87 -47.51
C SER A 526 -24.92 10.85 -45.98
N ALA A 527 -23.95 11.51 -45.33
CA ALA A 527 -23.90 11.61 -43.87
C ALA A 527 -25.09 12.40 -43.29
N ILE A 528 -25.52 13.49 -43.95
CA ILE A 528 -26.70 14.26 -43.54
C ILE A 528 -27.97 13.41 -43.68
N GLN A 529 -28.10 12.65 -44.78
CA GLN A 529 -29.27 11.78 -45.01
C GLN A 529 -29.36 10.65 -43.98
N GLU A 530 -28.24 10.01 -43.66
CA GLU A 530 -28.18 8.98 -42.62
C GLU A 530 -28.55 9.55 -41.25
N TRP A 531 -28.01 10.72 -40.90
CA TRP A 531 -28.37 11.42 -39.67
C TRP A 531 -29.86 11.76 -39.61
N GLN A 532 -30.46 12.28 -40.68
CA GLN A 532 -31.90 12.57 -40.73
C GLN A 532 -32.77 11.31 -40.58
N GLN A 533 -32.32 10.15 -41.04
CA GLN A 533 -33.02 8.87 -40.83
C GLN A 533 -32.94 8.41 -39.38
N LEU A 534 -31.80 8.62 -38.71
CA LEU A 534 -31.64 8.32 -37.28
C LEU A 534 -32.50 9.22 -36.40
N GLN A 535 -32.75 10.47 -36.78
CA GLN A 535 -33.64 11.39 -36.04
C GLN A 535 -35.14 11.07 -36.18
N ARG A 536 -35.54 10.24 -37.15
CA ARG A 536 -36.96 9.86 -37.39
C ARG A 536 -37.36 8.54 -36.73
N ARG A 537 -36.41 7.80 -36.15
CA ARG A 537 -36.65 6.59 -35.35
C ARG A 537 -36.73 6.96 -33.88
#